data_AF-A0A1F5GZ81-F1
#
_entry.id   AF-A0A1F5GZ81-F1
#
_cell.length_a   1.000
_cell.length_b   1.000
_cell.length_c   1.000
_cell.angle_alpha   90.00
_cell.angle_beta   90.00
_cell.angle_gamma   90.00
#
_symmetry.space_group_name_H-M   'P 1'
#
loop_
_entity.id
_entity.type
_entity.pdbx_description
1 polymer ?
#
loop_
_entity_poly.entity_id
_entity_poly.type
_entity_poly.pdbx_seq_one_letter_code
_entity_poly.pdbx_strand_id
1 'polypeptide(L)'
;MVLHQMKNKDKKIYTCPMHSEVESGKGGKCPKCKMDLVKVKAESVNSGGKFKKSTLNIKLQNIVISAFLLSLIWFLWVVWYKVIPHKTPDVHYHAGFIVVKDNRQENFADFKFMKFEPCTVDNGNNHQESEEDKQLEKAHLHDNIGDVVHVERNGAKWKDLFTNIKYGLNYSEAEAYINGNKVSGFQNRPIEAYDSLVVFIGTRNDFDQFLSKTVTREHIQEAESKDEGYGGH
;
A
#
# COMPACT_ATOMS: atom_id res chain seq x y z
N MET A 1 27.82 90.07 1.36
CA MET A 1 27.02 89.18 2.23
C MET A 1 27.02 87.78 1.61
N VAL A 2 27.64 86.81 2.27
CA VAL A 2 27.72 85.42 1.80
C VAL A 2 26.68 84.61 2.60
N LEU A 3 25.66 84.08 1.94
CA LEU A 3 24.71 83.16 2.57
C LEU A 3 25.22 81.72 2.42
N HIS A 4 25.50 81.09 3.56
CA HIS A 4 25.88 79.68 3.68
C HIS A 4 24.70 78.76 3.36
N GLN A 5 24.97 77.75 2.53
CA GLN A 5 24.08 76.62 2.25
C GLN A 5 24.04 75.67 3.47
N MET A 6 22.84 75.43 4.03
CA MET A 6 22.64 74.39 5.05
C MET A 6 22.51 73.02 4.40
N LYS A 7 23.53 72.18 4.62
CA LYS A 7 23.62 70.80 4.13
C LYS A 7 22.82 69.88 5.06
N ASN A 8 21.69 69.34 4.59
CA ASN A 8 20.89 68.37 5.33
C ASN A 8 21.64 67.03 5.38
N LYS A 9 22.12 66.61 6.56
CA LYS A 9 22.82 65.33 6.76
C LYS A 9 21.79 64.24 7.05
N ASP A 10 21.68 63.25 6.17
CA ASP A 10 20.89 62.04 6.39
C ASP A 10 21.23 61.39 7.74
N LYS A 11 20.31 61.50 8.71
CA LYS A 11 20.48 60.90 10.04
C LYS A 11 20.26 59.39 9.90
N LYS A 12 21.35 58.61 9.92
CA LYS A 12 21.32 57.15 9.84
C LYS A 12 20.80 56.59 11.17
N ILE A 13 19.63 55.97 11.19
CA ILE A 13 19.05 55.32 12.38
C ILE A 13 19.22 53.80 12.24
N TYR A 14 19.60 53.13 13.32
CA TYR A 14 19.81 51.69 13.42
C TYR A 14 18.90 51.11 14.50
N THR A 15 18.24 49.99 14.23
CA THR A 15 17.27 49.35 15.14
C THR A 15 17.59 47.87 15.34
N CYS A 16 17.17 47.30 16.47
CA CYS A 16 17.34 45.86 16.71
C CYS A 16 16.19 45.07 16.07
N PRO A 17 16.46 44.06 15.22
CA PRO A 17 15.41 43.30 14.53
C PRO A 17 14.50 42.50 15.48
N MET A 18 14.92 42.26 16.72
CA MET A 18 14.13 41.58 17.76
C MET A 18 13.48 42.53 18.76
N HIS A 19 13.97 43.77 18.87
CA HIS A 19 13.48 44.75 19.83
C HIS A 19 13.37 46.11 19.13
N SER A 20 12.27 46.32 18.40
CA SER A 20 12.05 47.52 17.57
C SER A 20 12.06 48.84 18.35
N GLU A 21 11.88 48.79 19.68
CA GLU A 21 12.00 49.94 20.59
C GLU A 21 13.44 50.43 20.79
N VAL A 22 14.44 49.62 20.41
CA VAL A 22 15.85 49.96 20.56
C VAL A 22 16.34 50.63 19.29
N GLU A 23 16.43 51.96 19.30
CA GLU A 23 16.98 52.78 18.22
C GLU A 23 18.30 53.44 18.60
N SER A 24 19.22 53.54 17.65
CA SER A 24 20.53 54.18 17.82
C SER A 24 20.94 54.97 16.59
N GLY A 25 21.61 56.11 16.79
CA GLY A 25 22.19 56.89 15.69
C GLY A 25 23.48 56.30 15.09
N LYS A 26 23.98 55.19 15.66
CA LYS A 26 25.20 54.49 15.23
C LYS A 26 24.98 52.97 15.31
N GLY A 27 25.67 52.21 14.46
CA GLY A 27 25.67 50.75 14.56
C GLY A 27 26.34 50.25 15.84
N GLY A 28 26.06 49.01 16.24
CA GLY A 28 26.57 48.39 17.46
C GLY A 28 25.75 47.17 17.87
N LYS A 29 25.99 46.61 19.06
CA LYS A 29 25.22 45.48 19.61
C LYS A 29 24.06 45.97 20.47
N CYS A 30 22.90 45.33 20.35
CA CYS A 30 21.71 45.60 21.15
C CYS A 30 22.00 45.29 22.63
N PRO A 31 21.73 46.20 23.57
CA PRO A 31 21.99 45.96 24.99
C PRO A 31 21.06 44.90 25.62
N LYS A 32 19.91 44.61 24.99
CA LYS A 32 18.94 43.60 25.46
C LYS A 32 19.32 42.17 25.05
N CYS A 33 19.70 41.95 23.78
CA CYS A 33 19.96 40.60 23.25
C CYS A 33 21.35 40.41 22.63
N LYS A 34 22.20 41.43 22.63
CA LYS A 34 23.59 41.43 22.11
C LYS A 34 23.73 41.15 20.60
N MET A 35 22.62 41.07 19.86
CA MET A 35 22.63 41.02 18.39
C MET A 35 22.94 42.38 17.77
N ASP A 36 23.45 42.40 16.55
CA ASP A 36 23.85 43.63 15.87
C ASP A 36 22.64 44.47 15.41
N LEU A 37 22.71 45.78 15.60
CA LEU A 37 21.69 46.74 15.19
C LEU A 37 21.77 46.99 13.67
N VAL A 38 20.62 46.94 13.02
CA VAL A 38 20.48 47.01 11.56
C VAL A 38 19.99 48.39 11.14
N LYS A 39 20.53 48.95 10.06
CA LYS A 39 20.21 50.30 9.59
C LYS A 39 18.82 50.34 8.96
N VAL A 40 17.97 51.26 9.40
CA VAL A 40 16.67 51.53 8.77
C VAL A 40 16.81 52.73 7.82
N LYS A 41 16.36 52.56 6.58
CA LYS A 41 16.35 53.60 5.56
C LYS A 41 14.95 54.21 5.54
N ALA A 42 14.86 55.52 5.77
CA ALA A 42 13.58 56.23 5.67
C ALA A 42 13.17 56.29 4.20
N GLU A 43 12.13 55.56 3.81
CA GLU A 43 11.47 55.73 2.52
C GLU A 43 10.23 56.61 2.71
N SER A 44 10.30 57.81 2.12
CA SER A 44 9.22 58.78 2.08
C SER A 44 8.03 58.25 1.29
N VAL A 45 6.88 58.16 1.93
CA VAL A 45 5.58 57.99 1.27
C VAL A 45 5.27 59.28 0.50
N ASN A 46 4.99 59.19 -0.80
CA ASN A 46 4.27 60.26 -1.49
C ASN A 46 3.38 59.72 -2.62
N SER A 47 2.13 60.17 -2.57
CA SER A 47 1.01 59.86 -3.44
C SER A 47 1.12 60.63 -4.75
N GLY A 48 0.84 59.99 -5.88
CA GLY A 48 0.75 60.68 -7.18
C GLY A 48 0.75 59.73 -8.37
N GLY A 49 -0.43 59.41 -8.89
CA GLY A 49 -0.63 58.45 -9.97
C GLY A 49 0.03 58.83 -11.30
N LYS A 50 0.64 57.84 -11.93
CA LYS A 50 0.77 57.72 -13.39
C LYS A 50 0.51 56.27 -13.77
N PHE A 51 -0.59 56.02 -14.48
CA PHE A 51 -0.88 54.73 -15.12
C PHE A 51 0.26 54.38 -16.11
N LYS A 52 1.05 53.36 -15.80
CA LYS A 52 1.86 52.64 -16.79
C LYS A 52 1.18 51.29 -17.07
N LYS A 53 0.64 51.16 -18.28
CA LYS A 53 0.19 49.89 -18.87
C LYS A 53 1.34 48.88 -18.90
N SER A 54 1.00 47.59 -18.76
CA SER A 54 1.79 46.38 -19.14
C SER A 54 2.78 45.76 -18.13
N THR A 55 2.28 45.28 -16.99
CA THR A 55 2.95 44.24 -16.16
C THR A 55 2.02 43.08 -15.75
N LEU A 56 0.78 43.05 -16.26
CA LEU A 56 -0.18 41.99 -15.96
C LEU A 56 0.08 40.66 -16.68
N ASN A 57 0.86 40.66 -17.77
CA ASN A 57 1.03 39.45 -18.60
C ASN A 57 2.10 38.48 -18.07
N ILE A 58 3.08 38.94 -17.28
CA ILE A 58 4.18 38.08 -16.82
C ILE A 58 3.77 37.22 -15.62
N LYS A 59 2.95 37.74 -14.70
CA LYS A 59 2.46 36.97 -13.54
C LYS A 59 1.46 35.88 -13.96
N LEU A 60 0.61 36.17 -14.94
CA LEU A 60 -0.35 35.19 -15.46
C LEU A 60 0.36 34.12 -16.31
N GLN A 61 1.34 34.49 -17.14
CA GLN A 61 2.16 33.54 -17.90
C GLN A 61 2.90 32.55 -16.98
N ASN A 62 3.49 33.00 -15.88
CA ASN A 62 4.19 32.10 -14.95
C ASN A 62 3.24 31.13 -14.22
N ILE A 63 2.00 31.54 -13.95
CA ILE A 63 0.98 30.65 -13.36
C ILE A 63 0.51 29.60 -14.38
N VAL A 64 0.29 29.99 -15.63
CA VAL A 64 -0.11 29.04 -16.70
C VAL A 64 1.01 28.05 -17.01
N ILE A 65 2.27 28.50 -17.08
CA ILE A 65 3.43 27.62 -17.32
C ILE A 65 3.65 26.65 -16.16
N SER A 66 3.54 27.11 -14.91
CA SER A 66 3.68 26.23 -13.74
C SER A 66 2.56 25.19 -13.63
N ALA A 67 1.31 25.56 -13.91
CA ALA A 67 0.20 24.62 -14.01
C ALA A 67 0.41 23.61 -15.15
N PHE A 68 0.95 24.05 -16.28
CA PHE A 68 1.25 23.17 -17.41
C PHE A 68 2.41 22.21 -17.11
N LEU A 69 3.47 22.67 -16.43
CA LEU A 69 4.58 21.81 -16.00
C LEU A 69 4.15 20.80 -14.95
N LEU A 70 3.31 21.19 -13.98
CA LEU A 70 2.75 20.24 -12.99
C LEU A 70 1.81 19.23 -13.67
N SER A 71 1.00 19.67 -14.63
CA SER A 71 0.15 18.79 -15.44
C SER A 71 0.99 17.84 -16.29
N LEU A 72 2.09 18.31 -16.88
CA LEU A 72 3.03 17.49 -17.65
C LEU A 72 3.74 16.48 -16.76
N ILE A 73 4.22 16.87 -15.57
CA ILE A 73 4.86 15.97 -14.61
C ILE A 73 3.87 14.92 -14.13
N TRP A 74 2.63 15.30 -13.82
CA TRP A 74 1.58 14.35 -13.43
C TRP A 74 1.22 13.41 -14.59
N PHE A 75 1.11 13.92 -15.81
CA PHE A 75 0.86 13.11 -17.00
C PHE A 75 2.03 12.16 -17.28
N LEU A 76 3.27 12.63 -17.18
CA LEU A 76 4.48 11.81 -17.30
C LEU A 76 4.53 10.76 -16.19
N TRP A 77 4.14 11.08 -14.95
CA TRP A 77 4.07 10.12 -13.84
C TRP A 77 2.96 9.08 -14.06
N VAL A 78 1.79 9.47 -14.57
CA VAL A 78 0.69 8.56 -14.92
C VAL A 78 1.09 7.65 -16.09
N VAL A 79 1.74 8.19 -17.12
CA VAL A 79 2.27 7.41 -18.23
C VAL A 79 3.37 6.48 -17.74
N TRP A 80 4.30 6.96 -16.91
CA TRP A 80 5.38 6.15 -16.32
C TRP A 80 4.82 5.01 -15.44
N TYR A 81 3.82 5.28 -14.59
CA TYR A 81 3.14 4.28 -13.77
C TYR A 81 2.33 3.27 -14.59
N LYS A 82 1.78 3.67 -15.75
CA LYS A 82 1.05 2.77 -16.66
C LYS A 82 1.95 2.00 -17.63
N VAL A 83 3.14 2.52 -17.94
CA VAL A 83 4.04 1.97 -18.97
C VAL A 83 5.13 1.09 -18.37
N ILE A 84 5.50 1.26 -17.10
CA ILE A 84 6.42 0.33 -16.45
C ILE A 84 5.67 -0.95 -16.10
N PRO A 85 6.06 -2.12 -16.65
CA PRO A 85 5.61 -3.39 -16.13
C PRO A 85 6.22 -3.55 -14.73
N HIS A 86 5.43 -3.25 -13.70
CA HIS A 86 5.76 -3.69 -12.36
C HIS A 86 5.61 -5.22 -12.37
N LYS A 87 6.73 -5.95 -12.27
CA LYS A 87 6.67 -7.35 -11.84
C LYS A 87 5.93 -7.34 -10.51
N THR A 88 4.70 -7.83 -10.50
CA THR A 88 3.98 -8.08 -9.26
C THR A 88 4.82 -9.08 -8.47
N PRO A 89 5.01 -8.89 -7.15
CA PRO A 89 5.67 -9.91 -6.36
C PRO A 89 4.94 -11.24 -6.56
N ASP A 90 5.72 -12.30 -6.78
CA ASP A 90 5.18 -13.66 -6.89
C ASP A 90 4.43 -13.94 -5.59
N VAL A 91 3.14 -14.24 -5.71
CA VAL A 91 2.30 -14.58 -4.57
C VAL A 91 2.49 -16.06 -4.38
N HIS A 92 2.99 -16.47 -3.23
CA HIS A 92 3.10 -17.87 -2.86
C HIS A 92 2.96 -17.94 -1.35
N TYR A 93 1.92 -18.62 -0.87
CA TYR A 93 1.75 -18.93 0.56
C TYR A 93 0.80 -20.10 0.74
N HIS A 94 0.82 -20.66 1.95
CA HIS A 94 -0.01 -21.79 2.32
C HIS A 94 -0.95 -21.46 3.47
N ALA A 95 -2.08 -22.16 3.51
CA ALA A 95 -3.02 -22.14 4.62
C ALA A 95 -3.59 -23.54 4.86
N GLY A 96 -4.05 -23.81 6.07
CA GLY A 96 -4.68 -25.06 6.45
C GLY A 96 -6.20 -25.01 6.32
N PHE A 97 -6.81 -26.15 5.99
CA PHE A 97 -8.26 -26.29 6.08
C PHE A 97 -8.69 -27.73 6.40
N ILE A 98 -9.83 -27.86 7.07
CA ILE A 98 -10.55 -29.12 7.20
C ILE A 98 -12.05 -28.90 6.99
N VAL A 99 -12.72 -29.93 6.48
CA VAL A 99 -14.19 -29.99 6.39
C VAL A 99 -14.66 -31.17 7.23
N VAL A 100 -15.61 -30.91 8.13
CA VAL A 100 -16.26 -31.90 8.98
C VAL A 100 -17.73 -32.00 8.58
N LYS A 101 -18.13 -33.16 8.07
CA LYS A 101 -19.50 -33.45 7.66
C LYS A 101 -20.07 -34.59 8.49
N ASP A 102 -21.18 -34.32 9.18
CA ASP A 102 -21.86 -35.31 10.05
C ASP A 102 -20.88 -36.02 11.00
N ASN A 103 -20.13 -35.23 11.78
CA ASN A 103 -19.06 -35.66 12.70
C ASN A 103 -17.91 -36.47 12.06
N ARG A 104 -17.70 -36.40 10.74
CA ARG A 104 -16.55 -37.03 10.07
C ARG A 104 -15.75 -36.00 9.30
N GLN A 105 -14.43 -36.02 9.48
CA GLN A 105 -13.52 -35.21 8.68
C GLN A 105 -13.43 -35.79 7.27
N GLU A 106 -13.67 -34.94 6.28
CA GLU A 106 -13.51 -35.26 4.87
C GLU A 106 -12.02 -35.36 4.53
N ASN A 107 -11.67 -36.29 3.64
CA ASN A 107 -10.30 -36.50 3.19
C ASN A 107 -10.13 -35.99 1.76
N PHE A 108 -9.32 -34.94 1.59
CA PHE A 108 -9.01 -34.37 0.29
C PHE A 108 -7.64 -34.78 -0.26
N ALA A 109 -6.93 -35.73 0.36
CA ALA A 109 -5.63 -36.21 -0.12
C ALA A 109 -5.72 -37.10 -1.38
N ASP A 110 -6.93 -37.40 -1.84
CA ASP A 110 -7.20 -38.18 -3.05
C ASP A 110 -6.84 -37.37 -4.32
N PHE A 111 -6.26 -38.04 -5.32
CA PHE A 111 -5.77 -37.45 -6.56
C PHE A 111 -6.82 -36.60 -7.29
N LYS A 112 -8.11 -36.93 -7.17
CA LYS A 112 -9.19 -36.16 -7.81
C LYS A 112 -9.29 -34.71 -7.35
N PHE A 113 -8.68 -34.37 -6.21
CA PHE A 113 -8.65 -33.01 -5.64
C PHE A 113 -7.33 -32.29 -5.90
N MET A 114 -6.34 -32.97 -6.47
CA MET A 114 -4.99 -32.46 -6.68
C MET A 114 -4.84 -31.79 -8.05
N LYS A 115 -4.08 -30.71 -8.11
CA LYS A 115 -3.55 -30.14 -9.35
C LYS A 115 -2.23 -30.86 -9.66
N PHE A 116 -2.16 -31.51 -10.82
CA PHE A 116 -0.97 -32.24 -11.27
C PHE A 116 -0.12 -31.49 -12.29
N GLU A 117 -0.66 -30.41 -12.85
CA GLU A 117 0.04 -29.65 -13.87
C GLU A 117 1.05 -28.72 -13.21
N PRO A 118 2.37 -28.89 -13.47
CA PRO A 118 3.35 -27.93 -13.03
C PRO A 118 2.97 -26.60 -13.67
N CYS A 119 2.89 -25.54 -12.87
CA CYS A 119 2.77 -24.18 -13.36
C CYS A 119 3.87 -24.03 -14.41
N THR A 120 3.48 -23.88 -15.67
CA THR A 120 4.45 -23.93 -16.76
C THR A 120 5.44 -22.81 -16.51
N VAL A 121 6.68 -23.17 -16.19
CA VAL A 121 7.81 -22.26 -16.28
C VAL A 121 7.73 -21.65 -17.66
N ASP A 122 7.56 -20.33 -17.72
CA ASP A 122 7.47 -19.56 -18.96
C ASP A 122 8.63 -19.92 -19.89
N ASN A 123 8.43 -20.91 -20.76
CA ASN A 123 9.42 -21.36 -21.74
C ASN A 123 9.49 -20.39 -22.93
N GLY A 124 9.36 -19.09 -22.69
CA GLY A 124 9.47 -18.02 -23.68
C GLY A 124 8.43 -18.07 -24.81
N ASN A 125 7.53 -19.04 -24.79
CA ASN A 125 6.44 -19.16 -25.75
C ASN A 125 5.26 -18.37 -25.20
N ASN A 126 4.65 -17.58 -26.06
CA ASN A 126 3.54 -16.67 -25.80
C ASN A 126 2.26 -17.47 -25.47
N HIS A 127 2.29 -18.29 -24.42
CA HIS A 127 1.16 -19.04 -23.94
C HIS A 127 0.26 -18.05 -23.22
N GLN A 128 -0.82 -17.68 -23.89
CA GLN A 128 -1.87 -16.90 -23.27
C GLN A 128 -2.56 -17.79 -22.24
N GLU A 129 -2.17 -17.61 -20.98
CA GLU A 129 -2.76 -18.28 -19.83
C GLU A 129 -4.29 -18.17 -19.86
N SER A 130 -4.98 -19.31 -19.79
CA SER A 130 -6.44 -19.33 -19.87
C SER A 130 -7.08 -18.79 -18.59
N GLU A 131 -8.32 -18.33 -18.67
CA GLU A 131 -9.05 -17.90 -17.46
C GLU A 131 -9.29 -19.06 -16.47
N GLU A 132 -9.26 -20.30 -16.97
CA GLU A 132 -9.37 -21.51 -16.15
C GLU A 132 -8.09 -21.74 -15.36
N ASP A 133 -6.92 -21.60 -15.99
CA ASP A 133 -5.61 -21.69 -15.33
C ASP A 133 -5.49 -20.62 -14.23
N LYS A 134 -5.87 -19.37 -14.56
CA LYS A 134 -5.89 -18.26 -13.60
C LYS A 134 -6.81 -18.52 -12.41
N GLN A 135 -7.89 -19.27 -12.59
CA GLN A 135 -8.78 -19.65 -11.50
C GLN A 135 -8.16 -20.75 -10.65
N LEU A 136 -7.55 -21.76 -11.28
CA LEU A 136 -6.88 -22.88 -10.59
C LEU A 136 -5.72 -22.41 -9.69
N GLU A 137 -4.93 -21.45 -10.17
CA GLU A 137 -3.80 -20.86 -9.42
C GLU A 137 -4.21 -20.05 -8.18
N LYS A 138 -5.49 -19.64 -8.07
CA LYS A 138 -5.93 -18.94 -6.85
C LYS A 138 -5.80 -19.79 -5.60
N ALA A 139 -6.14 -21.07 -5.68
CA ALA A 139 -6.10 -21.96 -4.52
C ALA A 139 -6.21 -23.41 -4.97
N HIS A 140 -5.22 -24.24 -4.69
CA HIS A 140 -5.23 -25.64 -5.09
C HIS A 140 -4.52 -26.53 -4.07
N LEU A 141 -4.61 -27.85 -4.28
CA LEU A 141 -3.91 -28.87 -3.50
C LEU A 141 -2.94 -29.62 -4.42
N HIS A 142 -1.82 -30.08 -3.87
CA HIS A 142 -0.86 -30.93 -4.56
C HIS A 142 -0.13 -31.84 -3.53
N ASP A 143 0.78 -32.69 -4.01
CA ASP A 143 1.63 -33.59 -3.20
C ASP A 143 0.91 -34.54 -2.25
N ASN A 144 -0.34 -34.87 -2.57
CA ASN A 144 -1.22 -35.69 -1.75
C ASN A 144 -1.46 -35.08 -0.35
N ILE A 145 -1.31 -33.77 -0.20
CA ILE A 145 -1.60 -33.03 1.04
C ILE A 145 -3.02 -32.46 0.94
N GLY A 146 -3.96 -33.13 1.61
CA GLY A 146 -5.40 -32.84 1.52
C GLY A 146 -5.91 -31.75 2.47
N ASP A 147 -5.05 -31.15 3.27
CA ASP A 147 -5.43 -30.21 4.32
C ASP A 147 -4.61 -28.92 4.31
N VAL A 148 -3.69 -28.76 3.34
CA VAL A 148 -2.91 -27.54 3.12
C VAL A 148 -3.19 -27.02 1.72
N VAL A 149 -3.76 -25.82 1.63
CA VAL A 149 -3.99 -25.12 0.37
C VAL A 149 -2.75 -24.33 -0.02
N HIS A 150 -2.39 -24.41 -1.30
CA HIS A 150 -1.38 -23.59 -1.96
C HIS A 150 -2.06 -22.43 -2.70
N VAL A 151 -1.57 -21.21 -2.51
CA VAL A 151 -2.09 -20.00 -3.17
C VAL A 151 -1.00 -19.29 -3.98
N GLU A 152 -1.22 -19.16 -5.29
CA GLU A 152 -0.27 -18.52 -6.22
C GLU A 152 -0.76 -17.15 -6.74
N ARG A 153 -1.96 -16.70 -6.33
CA ARG A 153 -2.57 -15.45 -6.81
C ARG A 153 -3.12 -14.56 -5.72
N ASN A 154 -2.96 -13.25 -5.95
CA ASN A 154 -3.52 -12.22 -5.08
C ASN A 154 -5.05 -12.29 -5.02
N GLY A 155 -5.58 -12.13 -3.81
CA GLY A 155 -7.02 -12.02 -3.58
C GLY A 155 -7.80 -13.33 -3.72
N ALA A 156 -7.10 -14.47 -3.68
CA ALA A 156 -7.73 -15.79 -3.54
C ALA A 156 -8.64 -15.84 -2.31
N LYS A 157 -9.80 -16.47 -2.47
CA LYS A 157 -10.81 -16.62 -1.42
C LYS A 157 -11.07 -18.09 -1.15
N TRP A 158 -11.60 -18.41 0.02
CA TRP A 158 -11.92 -19.80 0.36
C TRP A 158 -12.86 -20.48 -0.64
N LYS A 159 -13.81 -19.76 -1.27
CA LYS A 159 -14.64 -20.34 -2.34
C LYS A 159 -13.84 -20.78 -3.56
N ASP A 160 -12.71 -20.15 -3.85
CA ASP A 160 -11.88 -20.47 -5.01
C ASP A 160 -11.29 -21.88 -4.81
N LEU A 161 -10.81 -22.19 -3.60
CA LEU A 161 -10.38 -23.55 -3.23
C LEU A 161 -11.47 -24.58 -3.52
N PHE A 162 -12.66 -24.41 -2.91
CA PHE A 162 -13.75 -25.38 -3.05
C PHE A 162 -14.25 -25.52 -4.49
N THR A 163 -14.17 -24.44 -5.27
CA THR A 163 -14.45 -24.46 -6.72
C THR A 163 -13.42 -25.32 -7.45
N ASN A 164 -12.13 -25.11 -7.16
CA ASN A 164 -11.02 -25.76 -7.85
C ASN A 164 -10.95 -27.26 -7.53
N ILE A 165 -11.17 -27.65 -6.27
CA ILE A 165 -11.26 -29.07 -5.86
C ILE A 165 -12.65 -29.68 -6.17
N LYS A 166 -13.55 -28.92 -6.81
CA LYS A 166 -14.90 -29.35 -7.22
C LYS A 166 -15.72 -29.94 -6.06
N TYR A 167 -15.56 -29.40 -4.86
CA TYR A 167 -16.29 -29.83 -3.67
C TYR A 167 -17.51 -28.94 -3.44
N GLY A 168 -18.70 -29.53 -3.60
CA GLY A 168 -19.96 -28.82 -3.44
C GLY A 168 -20.26 -28.49 -1.98
N LEU A 169 -20.21 -27.21 -1.63
CA LEU A 169 -20.58 -26.70 -0.30
C LEU A 169 -21.89 -25.92 -0.33
N ASN A 170 -22.78 -26.25 0.60
CA ASN A 170 -23.93 -25.40 0.90
C ASN A 170 -23.54 -24.36 1.97
N TYR A 171 -23.07 -23.18 1.53
CA TYR A 171 -22.56 -22.15 2.43
C TYR A 171 -23.57 -21.60 3.43
N SER A 172 -24.89 -21.71 3.18
CA SER A 172 -25.91 -21.24 4.13
C SER A 172 -26.11 -22.19 5.31
N GLU A 173 -25.73 -23.45 5.15
CA GLU A 173 -25.84 -24.50 6.19
C GLU A 173 -24.48 -24.78 6.86
N ALA A 174 -23.40 -24.22 6.32
CA ALA A 174 -22.06 -24.40 6.82
C ALA A 174 -21.73 -23.41 7.95
N GLU A 175 -21.14 -23.92 9.02
CA GLU A 175 -20.55 -23.12 10.08
C GLU A 175 -19.03 -23.15 9.96
N ALA A 176 -18.38 -21.98 9.99
CA ALA A 176 -16.95 -21.89 9.75
C ALA A 176 -16.21 -21.18 10.90
N TYR A 177 -14.98 -21.62 11.12
CA TYR A 177 -14.05 -21.04 12.08
C TYR A 177 -12.70 -20.82 11.38
N ILE A 178 -12.09 -19.67 11.60
CA ILE A 178 -10.72 -19.40 11.14
C ILE A 178 -9.88 -19.13 12.38
N ASN A 179 -8.80 -19.90 12.55
CA ASN A 179 -7.91 -19.80 13.71
C ASN A 179 -8.69 -19.89 15.04
N GLY A 180 -9.68 -20.80 15.11
CA GLY A 180 -10.55 -20.99 16.26
C GLY A 180 -11.69 -19.98 16.42
N ASN A 181 -11.72 -18.90 15.64
CA ASN A 181 -12.74 -17.86 15.74
C ASN A 181 -13.88 -18.10 14.75
N LYS A 182 -15.13 -18.08 15.22
CA LYS A 182 -16.31 -18.24 14.37
C LYS A 182 -16.38 -17.10 13.35
N VAL A 183 -16.60 -17.44 12.08
CA VAL A 183 -16.70 -16.48 10.98
C VAL A 183 -17.97 -16.68 10.17
N SER A 184 -18.60 -15.57 9.77
CA SER A 184 -19.66 -15.56 8.77
C SER A 184 -19.09 -15.27 7.38
N GLY A 185 -19.77 -15.78 6.35
CA GLY A 185 -19.45 -15.49 4.95
C GLY A 185 -18.03 -15.91 4.53
N PHE A 186 -17.50 -16.99 5.13
CA PHE A 186 -16.11 -17.40 4.97
C PHE A 186 -15.72 -17.62 3.49
N GLN A 187 -16.66 -18.04 2.65
CA GLN A 187 -16.45 -18.28 1.23
C GLN A 187 -15.95 -17.05 0.47
N ASN A 188 -16.27 -15.84 0.95
CA ASN A 188 -15.86 -14.59 0.33
C ASN A 188 -14.66 -13.92 1.01
N ARG A 189 -14.15 -14.51 2.10
CA ARG A 189 -12.97 -13.99 2.80
C ARG A 189 -11.69 -14.39 2.04
N PRO A 190 -10.67 -13.52 2.03
CA PRO A 190 -9.37 -13.88 1.50
C PRO A 190 -8.78 -15.04 2.30
N ILE A 191 -7.95 -15.83 1.64
CA ILE A 191 -7.06 -16.80 2.30
C ILE A 191 -5.84 -16.02 2.73
N GLU A 192 -5.46 -16.10 4.00
CA GLU A 192 -4.23 -15.50 4.54
C GLU A 192 -3.22 -16.59 4.88
N ALA A 193 -1.93 -16.25 4.84
CA ALA A 193 -0.86 -17.19 5.15
C ALA A 193 -1.02 -17.76 6.58
N TYR A 194 -0.90 -19.09 6.69
CA TYR A 194 -1.03 -19.86 7.93
C TYR A 194 -2.42 -19.80 8.59
N ASP A 195 -3.45 -19.32 7.91
CA ASP A 195 -4.81 -19.49 8.40
C ASP A 195 -5.15 -20.98 8.53
N SER A 196 -5.97 -21.35 9.52
CA SER A 196 -6.58 -22.66 9.61
C SER A 196 -8.11 -22.54 9.59
N LEU A 197 -8.71 -22.86 8.45
CA LEU A 197 -10.16 -22.93 8.28
C LEU A 197 -10.72 -24.27 8.76
N VAL A 198 -11.80 -24.23 9.54
CA VAL A 198 -12.61 -25.41 9.88
C VAL A 198 -14.02 -25.16 9.42
N VAL A 199 -14.57 -26.03 8.57
CA VAL A 199 -15.95 -25.95 8.09
C VAL A 199 -16.74 -27.13 8.63
N PHE A 200 -17.86 -26.87 9.32
CA PHE A 200 -18.80 -27.88 9.79
C PHE A 200 -20.06 -27.89 8.92
N ILE A 201 -20.53 -29.08 8.56
CA ILE A 201 -21.73 -29.31 7.75
C ILE A 201 -22.57 -30.41 8.40
N GLY A 202 -23.87 -30.16 8.59
CA GLY A 202 -24.81 -31.15 9.12
C GLY A 202 -24.74 -31.29 10.65
N THR A 203 -24.79 -32.53 11.13
CA THR A 203 -24.87 -32.82 12.58
C THR A 203 -23.54 -32.58 13.30
N ARG A 204 -23.62 -32.08 14.55
CA ARG A 204 -22.47 -31.65 15.36
C ARG A 204 -22.62 -32.10 16.81
N ASN A 205 -22.02 -33.24 17.17
CA ASN A 205 -22.04 -33.71 18.57
C ASN A 205 -20.72 -33.45 19.31
N ASP A 206 -19.58 -33.38 18.61
CA ASP A 206 -18.23 -33.39 19.22
C ASP A 206 -17.40 -32.16 18.84
N PHE A 207 -17.96 -30.97 19.03
CA PHE A 207 -17.38 -29.72 18.54
C PHE A 207 -15.96 -29.42 19.04
N ASP A 208 -15.74 -29.54 20.36
CA ASP A 208 -14.45 -29.20 20.98
C ASP A 208 -13.32 -30.14 20.51
N GLN A 209 -13.68 -31.36 20.10
CA GLN A 209 -12.76 -32.32 19.53
C GLN A 209 -12.24 -31.90 18.16
N PHE A 210 -13.04 -31.18 17.36
CA PHE A 210 -12.64 -30.78 16.01
C PHE A 210 -11.95 -29.42 15.99
N LEU A 211 -12.29 -28.50 16.90
CA LEU A 211 -11.53 -27.26 17.06
C LEU A 211 -10.09 -27.50 17.52
N SER A 212 -9.83 -28.60 18.22
CA SER A 212 -8.46 -29.01 18.59
C SER A 212 -7.72 -29.74 17.46
N LYS A 213 -8.41 -30.06 16.35
CA LYS A 213 -7.85 -30.71 15.15
C LYS A 213 -7.63 -29.75 13.98
N THR A 214 -7.63 -28.45 14.24
CA THR A 214 -7.19 -27.45 13.27
C THR A 214 -5.81 -27.79 12.73
N VAL A 215 -5.60 -27.52 11.45
CA VAL A 215 -4.27 -27.67 10.84
C VAL A 215 -3.31 -26.72 11.54
N THR A 216 -2.20 -27.26 12.04
CA THR A 216 -1.24 -26.48 12.82
C THR A 216 -0.34 -25.69 11.89
N ARG A 217 0.21 -24.59 12.41
CA ARG A 217 1.21 -23.80 11.66
C ARG A 217 2.44 -24.66 11.33
N GLU A 218 2.84 -25.50 12.27
CA GLU A 218 3.98 -26.40 12.12
C GLU A 218 3.78 -27.38 10.96
N HIS A 219 2.57 -27.95 10.82
CA HIS A 219 2.23 -28.84 9.69
C HIS A 219 2.24 -28.10 8.35
N ILE A 220 1.72 -26.87 8.31
CA ILE A 220 1.75 -26.03 7.11
C ILE A 220 3.20 -25.74 6.68
N GLN A 221 4.08 -25.43 7.65
CA GLN A 221 5.51 -25.22 7.38
C GLN A 221 6.23 -26.51 6.95
N GLU A 222 5.83 -27.67 7.46
CA GLU A 222 6.35 -28.96 7.01
C GLU A 222 5.94 -29.21 5.55
N ALA A 223 4.69 -28.91 5.17
CA ALA A 223 4.22 -29.00 3.80
C ALA A 223 5.00 -28.05 2.86
N GLU A 224 5.19 -26.79 3.27
CA GLU A 224 6.03 -25.80 2.56
C GLU A 224 7.43 -26.36 2.26
N SER A 225 8.10 -26.93 3.27
CA SER A 225 9.45 -27.46 3.11
C SER A 225 9.56 -28.64 2.14
N LYS A 226 8.47 -29.41 1.98
CA LYS A 226 8.41 -30.52 1.02
C LYS A 226 8.24 -30.01 -0.41
N ASP A 227 7.41 -28.97 -0.58
CA ASP A 227 7.16 -28.34 -1.88
C ASP A 227 8.44 -27.66 -2.41
N GLU A 228 9.09 -26.83 -1.57
CA GLU A 228 10.34 -26.16 -1.93
C GLU A 228 11.51 -27.13 -2.17
N GLY A 229 11.46 -28.33 -1.57
CA GLY A 229 12.48 -29.37 -1.73
C GLY A 229 12.51 -29.99 -3.13
N TYR A 230 11.42 -29.92 -3.90
CA TYR A 230 11.35 -30.44 -5.27
C TYR A 230 11.62 -29.38 -6.34
N GLY A 231 11.56 -28.08 -6.00
CA GLY A 231 11.78 -26.97 -6.93
C GLY A 231 13.25 -26.53 -7.12
N GLY A 232 14.20 -27.18 -6.45
CA GLY A 232 15.61 -26.77 -6.45
C GLY A 232 16.55 -27.72 -7.18
N HIS A 233 16.57 -27.71 -8.52
CA HIS A 233 17.73 -28.10 -9.34
C HIS A 233 17.72 -27.44 -10.72
#